data_AF-A0A4P5F663-F1
#
_entry.id   AF-A0A4P5F663-F1
#
_cell.length_a   1.000
_cell.length_b   1.000
_cell.length_c   1.000
_cell.angle_alpha   90.00
_cell.angle_beta   90.00
_cell.angle_gamma   90.00
#
_symmetry.space_group_name_H-M   'P 1'
#
loop_
_entity.id
_entity.type
_entity.pdbx_description
1 polymer ?
#
loop_
_entity_poly.entity_id
_entity_poly.type
_entity_poly.pdbx_seq_one_letter_code
_entity_poly.pdbx_strand_id
1 'polypeptide(L)'
;MHRIDTKTAQKDKFGAGKNGFTRGNPQTGTPATDLDDDYFDMLQEELCSVVEASGASLEKGRHDQLLTALRALLLSRKNPFGDIKSDGTVKTALENLGLGEGSALPVGVPVPWPSATPPTGWLKCNGAPFSAEEYPKLAKVYPTNELPDLRGEFIRGWDDGRGIDAGREILSAQGDAIRNIVGHVSCVRRGPAHADRVDGTFRYDSNWNTLIKSTDASDDWGSVVSFDASRVVPTAPENRPRSIAFNFIVRAA
;
A
#
# COMPACT_ATOMS: atom_id res chain seq x y z
N MET A 1 -37.37 -35.83 6.07
CA MET A 1 -38.71 -35.86 5.46
C MET A 1 -38.97 -37.16 4.67
N HIS A 2 -40.00 -37.95 5.04
CA HIS A 2 -40.55 -39.07 4.27
C HIS A 2 -41.63 -38.61 3.29
N ARG A 3 -41.97 -39.48 2.33
CA ARG A 3 -43.07 -39.25 1.39
C ARG A 3 -44.36 -39.79 1.98
N ILE A 4 -45.48 -39.21 1.55
CA ILE A 4 -46.81 -39.74 1.92
C ILE A 4 -46.95 -41.20 1.47
N ASP A 5 -47.33 -42.06 2.40
CA ASP A 5 -47.39 -43.50 2.24
C ASP A 5 -48.69 -44.11 2.79
N THR A 6 -49.68 -43.27 3.07
CA THR A 6 -51.06 -43.68 3.33
C THR A 6 -51.61 -44.54 2.19
N LYS A 7 -52.61 -45.37 2.50
CA LYS A 7 -53.20 -46.34 1.55
C LYS A 7 -53.77 -45.67 0.28
N THR A 8 -54.11 -44.40 0.38
CA THR A 8 -54.69 -43.57 -0.68
C THR A 8 -53.66 -42.65 -1.35
N ALA A 9 -52.38 -42.77 -0.99
CA ALA A 9 -51.29 -42.13 -1.70
C ALA A 9 -51.21 -42.65 -3.15
N GLN A 10 -50.94 -41.75 -4.09
CA GLN A 10 -50.69 -42.14 -5.46
C GLN A 10 -49.32 -42.82 -5.56
N LYS A 11 -49.35 -44.13 -5.75
CA LYS A 11 -48.14 -44.94 -5.91
C LYS A 11 -47.30 -44.46 -7.08
N ASP A 12 -45.99 -44.36 -6.87
CA ASP A 12 -44.98 -44.07 -7.89
C ASP A 12 -45.23 -42.79 -8.73
N LYS A 13 -45.96 -41.80 -8.20
CA LYS A 13 -46.28 -40.55 -8.89
C LYS A 13 -45.06 -39.84 -9.46
N PHE A 14 -43.92 -39.94 -8.78
CA PHE A 14 -42.65 -39.31 -9.18
C PHE A 14 -41.55 -40.34 -9.51
N GLY A 15 -41.93 -41.57 -9.87
CA GLY A 15 -41.02 -42.69 -10.14
C GLY A 15 -41.09 -43.80 -9.09
N ALA A 16 -40.40 -44.91 -9.32
CA ALA A 16 -40.46 -46.10 -8.45
C ALA A 16 -40.12 -45.76 -6.98
N GLY A 17 -41.01 -46.17 -6.06
CA GLY A 17 -40.95 -45.91 -4.63
C GLY A 17 -41.30 -44.47 -4.22
N LYS A 18 -41.69 -43.60 -5.16
CA LYS A 18 -41.91 -42.17 -4.92
C LYS A 18 -43.39 -41.81 -4.98
N ASN A 19 -44.11 -42.22 -3.96
CA ASN A 19 -45.51 -41.90 -3.77
C ASN A 19 -45.74 -40.37 -3.69
N GLY A 20 -46.96 -39.94 -4.00
CA GLY A 20 -47.35 -38.53 -3.93
C GLY A 20 -48.85 -38.33 -3.77
N PHE A 21 -49.26 -37.07 -3.62
CA PHE A 21 -50.67 -36.70 -3.42
C PHE A 21 -51.51 -36.85 -4.68
N THR A 22 -52.75 -37.29 -4.52
CA THR A 22 -53.80 -37.24 -5.56
C THR A 22 -55.05 -36.61 -4.99
N ARG A 23 -55.78 -35.86 -5.84
CA ARG A 23 -57.09 -35.30 -5.51
C ARG A 23 -58.22 -36.34 -5.52
N GLY A 24 -57.88 -37.60 -5.85
CA GLY A 24 -58.86 -38.65 -6.11
C GLY A 24 -59.64 -38.41 -7.40
N ASN A 25 -60.64 -39.26 -7.63
CA ASN A 25 -61.62 -39.11 -8.69
C ASN A 25 -62.95 -39.73 -8.23
N PRO A 26 -63.94 -38.90 -7.86
CA PRO A 26 -65.26 -39.38 -7.43
C PRO A 26 -66.00 -40.20 -8.50
N GLN A 27 -65.76 -39.93 -9.79
CA GLN A 27 -66.42 -40.65 -10.89
C GLN A 27 -65.91 -42.08 -11.04
N THR A 28 -64.68 -42.35 -10.63
CA THR A 28 -64.05 -43.68 -10.68
C THR A 28 -63.92 -44.32 -9.29
N GLY A 29 -64.51 -43.71 -8.25
CA GLY A 29 -64.42 -44.18 -6.87
C GLY A 29 -63.01 -44.13 -6.28
N THR A 30 -62.09 -43.35 -6.86
CA THR A 30 -60.72 -43.23 -6.37
C THR A 30 -60.68 -42.18 -5.25
N PRO A 31 -60.32 -42.53 -4.00
CA PRO A 31 -60.23 -41.56 -2.92
C PRO A 31 -59.08 -40.57 -3.14
N ALA A 32 -59.20 -39.38 -2.53
CA ALA A 32 -58.06 -38.46 -2.41
C ALA A 32 -57.04 -39.01 -1.42
N THR A 33 -55.81 -38.50 -1.48
CA THR A 33 -54.77 -38.90 -0.53
C THR A 33 -55.12 -38.44 0.88
N ASP A 34 -55.18 -39.40 1.79
CA ASP A 34 -55.35 -39.17 3.22
C ASP A 34 -54.04 -38.62 3.77
N LEU A 35 -54.18 -37.67 4.69
CA LEU A 35 -53.09 -37.11 5.46
C LEU A 35 -53.19 -37.68 6.87
N ASP A 36 -52.13 -38.31 7.34
CA ASP A 36 -52.01 -38.86 8.68
C ASP A 36 -51.23 -37.92 9.60
N ASP A 37 -51.33 -38.23 10.90
CA ASP A 37 -50.57 -37.59 11.96
C ASP A 37 -49.06 -37.70 11.72
N ASP A 38 -48.57 -38.88 11.35
CA ASP A 38 -47.15 -39.11 11.06
C ASP A 38 -46.59 -38.10 10.03
N TYR A 39 -47.32 -37.83 8.94
CA TYR A 39 -46.89 -36.85 7.95
C TYR A 39 -46.87 -35.41 8.48
N PHE A 40 -47.88 -35.01 9.26
CA PHE A 40 -47.96 -33.66 9.81
C PHE A 40 -46.96 -33.42 10.95
N ASP A 41 -46.76 -34.40 11.82
CA ASP A 41 -45.78 -34.35 12.90
C ASP A 41 -44.37 -34.22 12.32
N MET A 42 -44.05 -34.98 11.27
CA MET A 42 -42.78 -34.83 10.57
C MET A 42 -42.60 -33.42 9.99
N LEU A 43 -43.61 -32.86 9.31
CA LEU A 43 -43.51 -31.50 8.78
C LEU A 43 -43.33 -30.46 9.88
N GLN A 44 -44.03 -30.62 11.00
CA GLN A 44 -43.91 -29.75 12.15
C GLN A 44 -42.48 -29.80 12.71
N GLU A 45 -41.97 -31.00 13.00
CA GLU A 45 -40.64 -31.17 13.61
C GLU A 45 -39.52 -30.69 12.69
N GLU A 46 -39.62 -30.85 11.36
CA GLU A 46 -38.65 -30.30 10.40
C GLU A 46 -38.61 -28.76 10.45
N LEU A 47 -39.77 -28.10 10.52
CA LEU A 47 -39.85 -26.64 10.60
C LEU A 47 -39.42 -26.14 11.99
N CYS A 48 -39.82 -26.83 13.05
CA CYS A 48 -39.44 -26.54 14.43
C CYS A 48 -37.93 -26.67 14.62
N SER A 49 -37.32 -27.72 14.06
CA SER A 49 -35.86 -27.95 14.11
C SER A 49 -35.08 -26.78 13.51
N VAL A 50 -35.55 -26.16 12.44
CA VAL A 50 -34.90 -24.96 11.86
C VAL A 50 -34.95 -23.78 12.83
N VAL A 51 -36.07 -23.60 13.53
CA VAL A 51 -36.21 -22.53 14.53
C VAL A 51 -35.29 -22.76 15.72
N GLU A 52 -35.28 -23.97 16.25
CA GLU A 52 -34.45 -24.34 17.40
C GLU A 52 -32.96 -24.30 17.07
N ALA A 53 -32.56 -24.71 15.86
CA ALA A 53 -31.17 -24.61 15.40
C ALA A 53 -30.65 -23.16 15.35
N SER A 54 -31.55 -22.18 15.19
CA SER A 54 -31.19 -20.75 15.30
C SER A 54 -30.96 -20.28 16.74
N GLY A 55 -31.23 -21.12 17.75
CA GLY A 55 -31.17 -20.81 19.17
C GLY A 55 -32.45 -20.17 19.74
N ALA A 56 -33.51 -20.04 18.94
CA ALA A 56 -34.79 -19.50 19.37
C ALA A 56 -35.71 -20.60 19.94
N SER A 57 -36.53 -20.25 20.93
CA SER A 57 -37.57 -21.14 21.45
C SER A 57 -38.84 -21.07 20.61
N LEU A 58 -39.57 -22.20 20.56
CA LEU A 58 -40.86 -22.30 19.86
C LEU A 58 -41.98 -21.60 20.63
N GLU A 59 -42.70 -20.71 19.96
CA GLU A 59 -43.78 -19.90 20.55
C GLU A 59 -45.09 -20.06 19.76
N LYS A 60 -46.10 -20.70 20.37
CA LYS A 60 -47.38 -21.00 19.71
C LYS A 60 -48.08 -19.79 19.08
N GLY A 61 -47.94 -18.60 19.68
CA GLY A 61 -48.57 -17.37 19.19
C GLY A 61 -47.76 -16.60 18.13
N ARG A 62 -46.54 -17.05 17.82
CA ARG A 62 -45.63 -16.34 16.91
C ARG A 62 -45.61 -16.99 15.54
N HIS A 63 -45.97 -16.22 14.51
CA HIS A 63 -46.13 -16.72 13.12
C HIS A 63 -44.98 -16.35 12.18
N ASP A 64 -43.89 -15.78 12.69
CA ASP A 64 -42.70 -15.39 11.91
C ASP A 64 -41.42 -16.12 12.36
N GLN A 65 -41.56 -17.19 13.15
CA GLN A 65 -40.44 -17.90 13.78
C GLN A 65 -39.46 -18.46 12.75
N LEU A 66 -39.98 -19.10 11.70
CA LEU A 66 -39.17 -19.65 10.62
C LEU A 66 -38.41 -18.55 9.87
N LEU A 67 -39.06 -17.43 9.56
CA LEU A 67 -38.42 -16.30 8.89
C LEU A 67 -37.32 -15.70 9.76
N THR A 68 -37.58 -15.55 11.06
CA THR A 68 -36.60 -15.05 12.04
C THR A 68 -35.41 -15.99 12.16
N ALA A 69 -35.66 -17.29 12.23
CA ALA A 69 -34.64 -18.32 12.30
C ALA A 69 -33.77 -18.36 11.04
N LEU A 70 -34.38 -18.29 9.85
CA LEU A 70 -33.64 -18.21 8.58
C LEU A 70 -32.79 -16.95 8.51
N ARG A 71 -33.29 -15.79 8.95
CA ARG A 71 -32.49 -14.57 9.03
C ARG A 71 -31.31 -14.75 9.98
N ALA A 72 -31.50 -15.34 11.16
CA ALA A 72 -30.42 -15.62 12.08
C ALA A 72 -29.38 -16.60 11.48
N LEU A 73 -29.82 -17.74 10.95
CA LEU A 73 -28.92 -18.76 10.41
C LEU A 73 -28.15 -18.29 9.17
N LEU A 74 -28.76 -17.45 8.34
CA LEU A 74 -28.16 -17.01 7.07
C LEU A 74 -27.42 -15.67 7.14
N LEU A 75 -27.79 -14.77 8.08
CA LEU A 75 -27.13 -13.48 8.27
C LEU A 75 -26.20 -13.44 9.49
N SER A 76 -26.35 -14.37 10.45
CA SER A 76 -25.50 -14.46 11.64
C SER A 76 -24.59 -15.69 11.58
N ARG A 77 -23.60 -15.64 10.70
CA ARG A 77 -22.31 -16.16 11.14
C ARG A 77 -21.91 -15.35 12.37
N LYS A 78 -21.74 -15.99 13.53
CA LYS A 78 -21.44 -15.30 14.79
C LYS A 78 -20.21 -14.39 14.68
N ASN A 79 -19.28 -14.75 13.79
CA ASN A 79 -18.11 -13.96 13.43
C ASN A 79 -17.96 -13.92 11.91
N PRO A 80 -18.75 -13.11 11.17
CA PRO A 80 -18.76 -13.19 9.70
C PRO A 80 -17.38 -12.91 9.09
N PHE A 81 -16.54 -12.10 9.74
CA PHE A 81 -15.15 -11.88 9.34
C PHE A 81 -14.17 -12.93 9.90
N GLY A 82 -14.45 -13.49 11.08
CA GLY A 82 -13.62 -14.56 11.66
C GLY A 82 -13.73 -15.87 10.89
N ASP A 83 -14.93 -16.14 10.36
CA ASP A 83 -15.26 -17.37 9.65
C ASP A 83 -14.68 -17.40 8.22
N ILE A 84 -14.31 -16.26 7.65
CA ILE A 84 -13.64 -16.17 6.33
C ILE A 84 -12.39 -17.05 6.28
N LYS A 85 -11.66 -17.14 7.40
CA LYS A 85 -10.47 -17.98 7.50
C LYS A 85 -10.83 -19.47 7.48
N SER A 86 -11.84 -19.90 8.22
CA SER A 86 -12.29 -21.30 8.25
C SER A 86 -12.97 -21.73 6.95
N ASP A 87 -13.62 -20.80 6.26
CA ASP A 87 -14.29 -21.04 4.98
C ASP A 87 -13.31 -21.20 3.81
N GLY A 88 -12.02 -20.89 4.00
CA GLY A 88 -11.04 -20.87 2.92
C GLY A 88 -11.26 -19.74 1.91
N THR A 89 -12.06 -18.72 2.25
CA THR A 89 -12.45 -17.62 1.34
C THR A 89 -11.63 -16.34 1.52
N VAL A 90 -10.56 -16.38 2.34
CA VAL A 90 -9.68 -15.21 2.61
C VAL A 90 -9.24 -14.50 1.34
N LYS A 91 -8.80 -15.24 0.33
CA LYS A 91 -8.33 -14.66 -0.93
C LYS A 91 -9.44 -13.84 -1.62
N THR A 92 -10.62 -14.43 -1.78
CA THR A 92 -11.78 -13.77 -2.39
C THR A 92 -12.25 -12.57 -1.56
N ALA A 93 -12.23 -12.68 -0.23
CA ALA A 93 -12.57 -11.56 0.64
C ALA A 93 -11.59 -10.39 0.47
N LEU A 94 -10.28 -10.66 0.40
CA LEU A 94 -9.28 -9.64 0.12
C LEU A 94 -9.48 -9.05 -1.28
N GLU A 95 -9.71 -9.86 -2.31
CA GLU A 95 -10.00 -9.39 -3.69
C GLU A 95 -11.21 -8.46 -3.73
N ASN A 96 -12.32 -8.84 -3.11
CA ASN A 96 -13.55 -8.03 -3.06
C ASN A 96 -13.36 -6.69 -2.34
N LEU A 97 -12.46 -6.64 -1.36
CA LEU A 97 -12.11 -5.43 -0.62
C LEU A 97 -11.01 -4.60 -1.31
N GLY A 98 -10.49 -5.05 -2.46
CA GLY A 98 -9.33 -4.42 -3.11
C GLY A 98 -8.02 -4.60 -2.34
N LEU A 99 -7.97 -5.55 -1.40
CA LEU A 99 -6.82 -5.91 -0.57
C LEU A 99 -6.14 -7.21 -1.03
N GLY A 100 -6.57 -7.79 -2.15
CA GLY A 100 -6.14 -9.09 -2.68
C GLY A 100 -4.63 -9.22 -2.89
N GLU A 101 -3.94 -8.10 -3.09
CA GLU A 101 -2.50 -8.05 -3.28
C GLU A 101 -1.71 -7.65 -2.03
N GLY A 102 -2.36 -7.50 -0.88
CA GLY A 102 -1.77 -7.06 0.37
C GLY A 102 -1.42 -5.57 0.35
N SER A 103 -1.89 -4.84 1.36
CA SER A 103 -1.60 -3.41 1.59
C SER A 103 -2.17 -2.42 0.55
N ALA A 104 -2.59 -1.25 1.03
CA ALA A 104 -2.86 -0.07 0.20
C ALA A 104 -1.58 0.45 -0.52
N LEU A 105 -0.40 -0.05 -0.13
CA LEU A 105 0.89 0.31 -0.72
C LEU A 105 1.31 -0.72 -1.79
N PRO A 106 1.50 -0.29 -3.06
CA PRO A 106 2.03 -1.14 -4.12
C PRO A 106 3.38 -1.77 -3.74
N VAL A 107 3.64 -2.98 -4.25
CA VAL A 107 4.96 -3.63 -4.15
C VAL A 107 6.03 -2.72 -4.78
N GLY A 108 7.20 -2.64 -4.15
CA GLY A 108 8.34 -1.89 -4.67
C GLY A 108 8.36 -0.38 -4.36
N VAL A 109 7.38 0.17 -3.65
CA VAL A 109 7.44 1.58 -3.20
C VAL A 109 8.42 1.71 -2.03
N PRO A 110 9.47 2.57 -2.12
CA PRO A 110 10.34 2.84 -0.99
C PRO A 110 9.62 3.65 0.09
N VAL A 111 9.65 3.17 1.33
CA VAL A 111 9.03 3.83 2.49
C VAL A 111 10.08 4.10 3.57
N PRO A 112 10.10 5.28 4.20
CA PRO A 112 10.94 5.56 5.36
C PRO A 112 10.56 4.68 6.56
N TRP A 113 11.54 4.01 7.14
CA TRP A 113 11.41 3.13 8.29
C TRP A 113 12.35 3.55 9.42
N PRO A 114 11.85 3.73 10.66
CA PRO A 114 12.63 4.34 11.75
C PRO A 114 13.67 3.40 12.38
N SER A 115 13.73 2.13 11.98
CA SER A 115 14.63 1.13 12.57
C SER A 115 15.62 0.56 11.54
N ALA A 116 16.77 0.10 12.04
CA ALA A 116 17.77 -0.58 11.23
C ALA A 116 17.26 -1.93 10.69
N THR A 117 16.30 -2.58 11.36
CA THR A 117 15.77 -3.89 10.95
C THR A 117 14.37 -3.72 10.35
N PRO A 118 14.16 -4.09 9.08
CA PRO A 118 12.83 -4.05 8.48
C PRO A 118 11.89 -5.09 9.11
N PRO A 119 10.57 -4.88 9.06
CA PRO A 119 9.60 -5.93 9.39
C PRO A 119 9.74 -7.13 8.45
N THR A 120 9.24 -8.29 8.87
CA THR A 120 9.16 -9.48 8.01
C THR A 120 8.38 -9.18 6.71
N GLY A 121 8.89 -9.63 5.57
CA GLY A 121 8.31 -9.36 4.25
C GLY A 121 8.72 -8.03 3.60
N TRP A 122 9.66 -7.31 4.22
CA TRP A 122 10.23 -6.07 3.69
C TRP A 122 11.73 -6.18 3.48
N LEU A 123 12.23 -5.56 2.42
CA LEU A 123 13.65 -5.53 2.04
C LEU A 123 14.19 -4.11 2.12
N LYS A 124 15.49 -3.97 2.41
CA LYS A 124 16.17 -2.66 2.46
C LYS A 124 16.54 -2.21 1.05
N CYS A 125 16.44 -0.91 0.78
CA CYS A 125 16.97 -0.28 -0.42
C CYS A 125 18.47 0.02 -0.22
N ASN A 126 19.30 -1.02 -0.23
CA ASN A 126 20.73 -0.94 0.04
C ASN A 126 21.61 -1.52 -1.09
N GLY A 127 21.09 -1.56 -2.32
CA GLY A 127 21.81 -2.16 -3.45
C GLY A 127 21.75 -3.69 -3.52
N ALA A 128 21.04 -4.35 -2.59
CA ALA A 128 21.03 -5.80 -2.54
C ALA A 128 20.22 -6.43 -3.70
N PRO A 129 20.69 -7.56 -4.27
CA PRO A 129 19.91 -8.35 -5.20
C PRO A 129 18.76 -9.07 -4.47
N PHE A 130 17.74 -9.47 -5.23
CA PHE A 130 16.63 -10.30 -4.76
C PHE A 130 16.26 -11.37 -5.79
N SER A 131 15.59 -12.45 -5.34
CA SER A 131 15.11 -13.51 -6.24
C SER A 131 13.81 -13.10 -6.91
N ALA A 132 13.77 -13.16 -8.25
CA ALA A 132 12.57 -12.93 -9.03
C ALA A 132 11.55 -14.08 -8.87
N GLU A 133 12.01 -15.28 -8.52
CA GLU A 133 11.18 -16.44 -8.20
C GLU A 133 10.45 -16.24 -6.87
N GLU A 134 11.15 -15.73 -5.85
CA GLU A 134 10.57 -15.43 -4.54
C GLU A 134 9.70 -14.17 -4.58
N TYR A 135 10.12 -13.13 -5.32
CA TYR A 135 9.48 -11.82 -5.38
C TYR A 135 9.13 -11.39 -6.82
N PRO A 136 8.25 -12.11 -7.53
CA PRO A 136 7.97 -11.87 -8.96
C PRO A 136 7.29 -10.52 -9.22
N LYS A 137 6.55 -9.98 -8.25
CA LYS A 137 5.95 -8.64 -8.37
C LYS A 137 7.00 -7.54 -8.23
N LEU A 138 7.97 -7.73 -7.33
CA LEU A 138 9.08 -6.79 -7.16
C LEU A 138 9.96 -6.77 -8.40
N ALA A 139 10.20 -7.93 -9.04
CA ALA A 139 10.94 -8.03 -10.30
C ALA A 139 10.29 -7.26 -11.46
N LYS A 140 8.95 -7.11 -11.46
CA LYS A 140 8.27 -6.26 -12.45
C LYS A 140 8.54 -4.76 -12.23
N VAL A 141 8.76 -4.35 -10.99
CA VAL A 141 9.02 -2.95 -10.62
C VAL A 141 10.51 -2.62 -10.73
N TYR A 142 11.38 -3.57 -10.38
CA TYR A 142 12.85 -3.48 -10.49
C TYR A 142 13.39 -4.62 -11.38
N PRO A 143 13.39 -4.45 -12.72
CA PRO A 143 13.73 -5.52 -13.67
C PRO A 143 15.18 -6.00 -13.62
N THR A 144 16.07 -5.24 -12.96
CA THR A 144 17.46 -5.64 -12.72
C THR A 144 17.59 -6.69 -11.61
N ASN A 145 16.49 -7.00 -10.90
CA ASN A 145 16.49 -7.85 -9.71
C ASN A 145 17.41 -7.34 -8.59
N GLU A 146 17.66 -6.04 -8.58
CA GLU A 146 18.44 -5.34 -7.58
C GLU A 146 17.65 -4.14 -7.07
N LEU A 147 17.68 -3.91 -5.77
CA LEU A 147 17.10 -2.72 -5.19
C LEU A 147 18.06 -1.53 -5.34
N PRO A 148 17.55 -0.30 -5.50
CA PRO A 148 18.41 0.88 -5.47
C PRO A 148 19.12 0.99 -4.12
N ASP A 149 20.34 1.52 -4.11
CA ASP A 149 20.99 1.93 -2.88
C ASP A 149 20.58 3.36 -2.55
N LEU A 150 19.66 3.51 -1.59
CA LEU A 150 19.10 4.81 -1.21
C LEU A 150 19.74 5.36 0.07
N ARG A 151 20.85 4.77 0.53
CA ARG A 151 21.55 5.23 1.74
C ARG A 151 22.23 6.57 1.47
N GLY A 152 21.74 7.62 2.11
CA GLY A 152 22.24 8.99 1.92
C GLY A 152 21.57 9.74 0.76
N GLU A 153 20.68 9.08 0.02
CA GLU A 153 20.04 9.67 -1.16
C GLU A 153 18.73 10.39 -0.83
N PHE A 154 18.45 11.44 -1.60
CA PHE A 154 17.15 12.10 -1.62
C PHE A 154 16.34 11.61 -2.83
N ILE A 155 15.12 11.13 -2.59
CA ILE A 155 14.20 10.78 -3.67
C ILE A 155 13.55 12.06 -4.20
N ARG A 156 13.51 12.21 -5.52
CA ARG A 156 12.81 13.31 -6.20
C ARG A 156 11.89 12.81 -7.30
N GLY A 157 10.91 13.64 -7.65
CA GLY A 157 10.03 13.38 -8.77
C GLY A 157 10.81 13.30 -10.08
N TRP A 158 10.48 12.30 -10.89
CA TRP A 158 10.94 12.20 -12.28
C TRP A 158 10.24 13.27 -13.12
N ASP A 159 10.99 13.88 -14.04
CA ASP A 159 10.50 15.02 -14.83
C ASP A 159 9.44 14.63 -15.86
N ASP A 160 9.53 13.41 -16.40
CA ASP A 160 8.60 12.83 -17.38
C ASP A 160 8.21 13.82 -18.50
N GLY A 161 9.20 14.55 -19.02
CA GLY A 161 9.03 15.48 -20.14
C GLY A 161 8.52 16.88 -19.77
N ARG A 162 8.44 17.25 -18.49
CA ARG A 162 8.06 18.61 -18.06
C ARG A 162 9.11 19.67 -18.43
N GLY A 163 10.37 19.28 -18.57
CA GLY A 163 11.49 20.14 -18.98
C GLY A 163 12.21 20.85 -17.83
N ILE A 164 11.92 20.53 -16.56
CA ILE A 164 12.65 21.08 -15.40
C ILE A 164 13.97 20.34 -15.17
N ASP A 165 13.97 19.04 -15.47
CA ASP A 165 15.12 18.15 -15.28
C ASP A 165 15.27 17.25 -16.50
N ALA A 166 15.42 17.92 -17.66
CA ALA A 166 15.41 17.29 -18.97
C ALA A 166 16.58 16.31 -19.13
N GLY A 167 16.31 15.18 -19.78
CA GLY A 167 17.31 14.15 -20.06
C GLY A 167 17.62 13.22 -18.90
N ARG A 168 16.97 13.36 -17.73
CA ARG A 168 17.16 12.43 -16.62
C ARG A 168 16.22 11.22 -16.70
N GLU A 169 16.78 10.04 -16.49
CA GLU A 169 16.07 8.77 -16.50
C GLU A 169 15.50 8.42 -15.12
N ILE A 170 14.48 7.55 -15.09
CA ILE A 170 13.95 7.04 -13.83
C ILE A 170 15.04 6.21 -13.11
N LEU A 171 15.16 6.36 -11.79
CA LEU A 171 16.18 5.71 -10.94
C LEU A 171 17.65 6.08 -11.22
N SER A 172 17.97 7.02 -12.12
CA SER A 172 19.35 7.48 -12.30
C SER A 172 19.82 8.34 -11.10
N ALA A 173 21.07 8.16 -10.69
CA ALA A 173 21.69 8.97 -9.64
C ALA A 173 22.07 10.38 -10.14
N GLN A 174 22.08 11.35 -9.23
CA GLN A 174 22.57 12.71 -9.49
C GLN A 174 23.41 13.15 -8.30
N GLY A 175 24.61 13.66 -8.56
CA GLY A 175 25.46 14.26 -7.52
C GLY A 175 24.92 15.58 -7.01
N ASP A 176 25.41 16.02 -5.85
CA ASP A 176 25.03 17.30 -5.28
C ASP A 176 25.53 18.48 -6.14
N ALA A 177 24.76 19.55 -6.13
CA ALA A 177 25.13 20.79 -6.78
C ALA A 177 24.53 21.97 -6.02
N ILE A 178 25.25 23.10 -6.02
CA ILE A 178 24.73 24.39 -5.58
C ILE A 178 24.46 25.27 -6.80
N ARG A 179 23.62 26.29 -6.64
CA ARG A 179 23.49 27.35 -7.65
C ARG A 179 24.79 28.14 -7.75
N ASN A 180 25.04 28.71 -8.92
CA ASN A 180 26.20 29.55 -9.17
C ASN A 180 26.28 30.68 -8.13
N ILE A 181 27.47 30.88 -7.55
CA ILE A 181 27.75 31.98 -6.63
C ILE A 181 28.52 33.04 -7.41
N VAL A 182 28.01 34.27 -7.38
CA VAL A 182 28.63 35.42 -8.03
C VAL A 182 28.99 36.48 -7.01
N GLY A 183 30.04 37.25 -7.28
CA GLY A 183 30.40 38.42 -6.51
C GLY A 183 31.41 39.29 -7.27
N HIS A 184 31.71 40.46 -6.73
CA HIS A 184 32.57 41.44 -7.38
C HIS A 184 33.75 41.81 -6.48
N VAL A 185 34.88 42.05 -7.14
CA VAL A 185 36.05 42.68 -6.55
C VAL A 185 36.31 43.92 -7.39
N SER A 186 36.31 45.10 -6.77
CA SER A 186 36.61 46.35 -7.46
C SER A 186 37.79 47.03 -6.80
N CYS A 187 38.81 47.37 -7.59
CA CYS A 187 39.93 48.18 -7.17
C CYS A 187 40.00 49.45 -8.03
N VAL A 188 40.28 50.59 -7.39
CA VAL A 188 40.67 51.81 -8.09
C VAL A 188 42.07 52.16 -7.57
N ARG A 189 43.09 51.97 -8.40
CA ARG A 189 44.48 52.23 -8.02
C ARG A 189 44.99 53.49 -8.74
N ARG A 190 44.87 54.66 -8.08
CA ARG A 190 45.57 55.90 -8.47
C ARG A 190 45.80 56.81 -7.26
N GLY A 191 47.04 56.90 -6.79
CA GLY A 191 47.47 57.83 -5.75
C GLY A 191 47.04 57.45 -4.31
N PRO A 192 47.32 58.31 -3.30
CA PRO A 192 47.22 58.00 -1.87
C PRO A 192 45.79 57.91 -1.30
N ALA A 193 44.76 58.00 -2.14
CA ALA A 193 43.36 57.81 -1.75
C ALA A 193 42.89 56.44 -2.24
N HIS A 194 42.68 55.50 -1.32
CA HIS A 194 42.27 54.12 -1.62
C HIS A 194 40.82 53.87 -1.20
N ALA A 195 40.03 53.27 -2.09
CA ALA A 195 38.68 52.78 -1.79
C ALA A 195 38.55 51.35 -2.30
N ASP A 196 39.12 50.41 -1.57
CA ASP A 196 38.98 48.97 -1.83
C ASP A 196 37.60 48.51 -1.35
N ARG A 197 36.82 47.89 -2.24
CA ARG A 197 35.49 47.35 -1.91
C ARG A 197 35.40 45.89 -2.33
N VAL A 198 35.23 45.03 -1.33
CA VAL A 198 34.83 43.63 -1.48
C VAL A 198 33.49 43.45 -0.78
N ASP A 199 32.64 42.61 -1.36
CA ASP A 199 31.32 42.28 -0.82
C ASP A 199 31.07 40.78 -0.87
N GLY A 200 30.13 40.32 -0.05
CA GLY A 200 29.69 38.94 0.02
C GLY A 200 30.79 37.96 0.40
N THR A 201 31.00 36.95 -0.46
CA THR A 201 31.95 35.85 -0.25
C THR A 201 33.41 36.28 -0.38
N PHE A 202 33.69 37.47 -0.92
CA PHE A 202 35.06 37.94 -1.09
C PHE A 202 35.56 38.66 0.18
N ARG A 203 36.82 38.44 0.53
CA ARG A 203 37.53 39.20 1.58
C ARG A 203 38.96 39.52 1.17
N TYR A 204 39.51 40.61 1.69
CA TYR A 204 40.93 40.89 1.60
C TYR A 204 41.70 40.11 2.67
N ASP A 205 42.77 39.43 2.25
CA ASP A 205 43.66 38.69 3.15
C ASP A 205 44.91 39.52 3.47
N SER A 206 45.35 40.34 2.51
CA SER A 206 46.41 41.32 2.71
C SER A 206 46.25 42.47 1.73
N ASN A 207 46.52 43.68 2.22
CA ASN A 207 46.80 44.84 1.39
C ASN A 207 48.33 44.98 1.33
N TRP A 208 48.89 45.33 0.18
CA TRP A 208 50.33 45.57 -0.02
C TRP A 208 51.19 44.29 -0.04
N ASN A 209 50.77 43.26 -0.77
CA ASN A 209 51.49 42.00 -0.88
C ASN A 209 52.63 42.07 -1.90
N THR A 210 53.86 41.76 -1.46
CA THR A 210 55.07 41.79 -2.29
C THR A 210 55.13 40.67 -3.32
N LEU A 211 54.37 39.59 -3.16
CA LEU A 211 54.30 38.46 -4.11
C LEU A 211 53.50 38.80 -5.38
N ILE A 212 52.67 39.85 -5.34
CA ILE A 212 51.84 40.32 -6.45
C ILE A 212 52.36 41.67 -6.98
N LYS A 213 53.60 42.05 -6.62
CA LYS A 213 54.21 43.31 -7.04
C LYS A 213 54.58 43.28 -8.53
N SER A 214 54.21 44.32 -9.28
CA SER A 214 54.73 44.51 -10.65
C SER A 214 56.25 44.80 -10.60
N THR A 215 57.02 44.19 -11.49
CA THR A 215 58.48 44.40 -11.55
C THR A 215 58.84 45.77 -12.11
N ASP A 216 57.94 46.38 -12.87
CA ASP A 216 58.24 47.54 -13.72
C ASP A 216 57.81 48.88 -13.08
N ALA A 217 57.19 48.85 -11.90
CA ALA A 217 56.77 50.03 -11.16
C ALA A 217 57.12 49.92 -9.66
N SER A 218 57.73 50.97 -9.11
CA SER A 218 58.25 50.98 -7.73
C SER A 218 57.15 50.84 -6.68
N ASP A 219 55.95 51.36 -6.97
CA ASP A 219 54.81 51.51 -6.03
C ASP A 219 53.58 50.64 -6.39
N ASP A 220 53.75 49.62 -7.23
CA ASP A 220 52.68 48.69 -7.61
C ASP A 220 52.61 47.45 -6.72
N TRP A 221 52.10 47.61 -5.50
CA TRP A 221 51.77 46.49 -4.62
C TRP A 221 50.40 45.86 -4.92
N GLY A 222 50.26 44.55 -4.85
CA GLY A 222 48.96 43.89 -5.03
C GLY A 222 48.17 43.73 -3.73
N SER A 223 46.89 43.39 -3.86
CA SER A 223 46.08 42.89 -2.75
C SER A 223 45.70 41.44 -3.01
N VAL A 224 45.72 40.61 -1.96
CA VAL A 224 45.24 39.23 -2.05
C VAL A 224 43.78 39.21 -1.64
N VAL A 225 42.93 38.70 -2.53
CA VAL A 225 41.50 38.53 -2.31
C VAL A 225 41.18 37.05 -2.34
N SER A 226 40.47 36.59 -1.32
CA SER A 226 40.05 35.21 -1.18
C SER A 226 38.54 35.08 -1.30
N PHE A 227 38.09 33.98 -1.89
CA PHE A 227 36.69 33.56 -1.88
C PHE A 227 36.44 32.64 -0.68
N ASP A 228 35.44 32.98 0.11
CA ASP A 228 34.97 32.18 1.24
C ASP A 228 33.44 32.26 1.35
N ALA A 229 32.77 31.18 0.95
CA ALA A 229 31.32 31.06 1.01
C ALA A 229 30.77 31.09 2.45
N SER A 230 31.56 30.66 3.44
CA SER A 230 31.13 30.57 4.85
C SER A 230 30.74 31.92 5.44
N ARG A 231 31.19 33.01 4.82
CA ARG A 231 30.91 34.40 5.22
C ARG A 231 29.43 34.79 5.05
N VAL A 232 28.70 34.11 4.18
CA VAL A 232 27.30 34.46 3.85
C VAL A 232 26.35 33.27 3.90
N VAL A 233 26.86 32.03 3.91
CA VAL A 233 26.05 30.80 4.03
C VAL A 233 26.77 29.75 4.89
N PRO A 234 26.06 28.85 5.58
CA PRO A 234 26.68 27.69 6.22
C PRO A 234 27.34 26.78 5.18
N THR A 235 28.54 26.28 5.48
CA THR A 235 29.30 25.39 4.59
C THR A 235 29.68 24.08 5.29
N ALA A 236 29.71 23.00 4.52
CA ALA A 236 30.19 21.68 4.92
C ALA A 236 30.83 20.99 3.69
N PRO A 237 31.50 19.83 3.85
CA PRO A 237 32.03 19.07 2.71
C PRO A 237 30.98 18.56 1.70
N GLU A 238 29.71 18.53 2.09
CA GLU A 238 28.57 18.08 1.29
C GLU A 238 27.46 19.15 1.30
N ASN A 239 26.87 19.46 0.14
CA ASN A 239 25.70 20.32 0.10
C ASN A 239 24.44 19.52 0.45
N ARG A 240 23.87 19.77 1.63
CA ARG A 240 22.64 19.10 2.08
C ARG A 240 21.71 20.00 2.90
N PRO A 241 20.39 19.81 2.80
CA PRO A 241 19.46 20.37 3.77
C PRO A 241 19.63 19.69 5.14
N ARG A 242 18.97 20.24 6.16
CA ARG A 242 18.79 19.51 7.43
C ARG A 242 17.90 18.29 7.19
N SER A 243 18.32 17.13 7.69
CA SER A 243 17.61 15.86 7.50
C SER A 243 17.67 14.99 8.76
N ILE A 244 16.77 13.99 8.82
CA ILE A 244 16.81 12.90 9.79
C ILE A 244 16.92 11.60 8.98
N ALA A 245 17.83 10.72 9.37
CA ALA A 245 18.06 9.47 8.65
C ALA A 245 17.00 8.43 9.02
N PHE A 246 16.33 7.89 8.00
CA PHE A 246 15.46 6.72 8.06
C PHE A 246 16.04 5.66 7.14
N ASN A 247 15.73 4.39 7.41
CA ASN A 247 16.02 3.32 6.46
C ASN A 247 14.96 3.33 5.35
N PHE A 248 15.33 3.17 4.09
CA PHE A 248 14.35 2.98 3.02
C PHE A 248 14.10 1.50 2.83
N ILE A 249 12.83 1.09 2.90
CA ILE A 249 12.41 -0.30 2.73
C ILE A 249 11.32 -0.43 1.68
N VAL A 250 11.29 -1.55 0.97
CA VAL A 250 10.21 -1.92 0.03
C VAL A 250 9.50 -3.17 0.52
N ARG A 251 8.21 -3.24 0.24
CA ARG A 251 7.45 -4.48 0.42
C ARG A 251 7.89 -5.47 -0.65
N ALA A 252 8.18 -6.70 -0.24
CA ALA A 252 8.70 -7.73 -1.12
C ALA A 252 7.58 -8.58 -1.78
N ALA A 253 6.45 -8.76 -1.10
CA ALA A 253 5.30 -9.57 -1.54
C ALA A 253 3.96 -8.97 -1.12
#